data_AF-Q1D3W2-F1
#
_entry.id   AF-Q1D3W2-F1
#
_cell.length_a   1.000
_cell.length_b   1.000
_cell.length_c   1.000
_cell.angle_alpha   90.00
_cell.angle_beta   90.00
_cell.angle_gamma   90.00
#
_symmetry.space_group_name_H-M   'P 1'
#
loop_
_entity.id
_entity.type
_entity.pdbx_description
1 polymer ?
#
loop_
_entity_poly.entity_id
_entity_poly.type
_entity_poly.pdbx_seq_one_letter_code
_entity_poly.pdbx_strand_id
1 'polypeptide(L)'
;MAGSETNTPPVEVPGVTLFLYRVAVNEHLRNEPRAEAPPPLALDLHYLLTVWAENVDDEHRIMAWVMLQLHTHNALSASDLSPVGVWRPDELVQIVPAEIPQEDILRMWDALRRPYRPSVTYVARVVCIDVQGKPAGRPVVARRFDFTDEVPRR
;
A
#
# COMPACT_ATOMS: atom_id res chain seq x y z
N MET A 1 -32.66 12.67 -19.40
CA MET A 1 -32.58 11.20 -19.30
C MET A 1 -31.12 10.80 -19.39
N ALA A 2 -30.42 10.65 -18.26
CA ALA A 2 -29.00 10.26 -18.18
C ALA A 2 -28.68 9.80 -16.74
N GLY A 3 -29.43 8.83 -16.21
CA GLY A 3 -29.40 8.48 -14.78
C GLY A 3 -29.35 6.99 -14.46
N SER A 4 -29.25 6.11 -15.44
CA SER A 4 -29.35 4.65 -15.23
C SER A 4 -28.04 3.89 -15.39
N GLU A 5 -26.97 4.50 -15.89
CA GLU A 5 -25.70 3.78 -16.17
C GLU A 5 -24.76 3.68 -14.97
N THR A 6 -24.95 4.48 -13.90
CA THR A 6 -24.01 4.53 -12.76
C THR A 6 -24.28 3.48 -11.67
N ASN A 7 -25.39 2.74 -11.73
CA ASN A 7 -25.74 1.76 -10.68
C ASN A 7 -25.35 0.31 -11.01
N THR A 8 -24.79 0.04 -12.19
CA THR A 8 -24.33 -1.31 -12.52
C THR A 8 -23.16 -1.68 -11.60
N PRO A 9 -23.22 -2.82 -10.89
CA PRO A 9 -22.12 -3.25 -10.05
C PRO A 9 -20.86 -3.41 -10.92
N PRO A 10 -19.68 -2.97 -10.43
CA PRO A 10 -18.42 -3.09 -11.18
C PRO A 10 -17.92 -4.55 -11.29
N VAL A 11 -18.60 -5.50 -10.66
CA VAL A 11 -18.23 -6.91 -10.55
C VAL A 11 -19.50 -7.77 -10.68
N GLU A 12 -19.33 -9.02 -11.12
CA GLU A 12 -20.40 -10.02 -11.07
C GLU A 12 -20.89 -10.21 -9.62
N VAL A 13 -22.20 -10.36 -9.46
CA VAL A 13 -22.85 -10.44 -8.15
C VAL A 13 -23.17 -11.90 -7.84
N PRO A 14 -22.86 -12.42 -6.62
CA PRO A 14 -22.21 -11.72 -5.52
C PRO A 14 -20.69 -11.52 -5.72
N GLY A 15 -20.18 -10.35 -5.34
CA GLY A 15 -18.79 -9.97 -5.56
C GLY A 15 -18.24 -8.97 -4.55
N VAL A 16 -16.92 -8.83 -4.52
CA VAL A 16 -16.20 -7.93 -3.60
C VAL A 16 -15.24 -7.08 -4.40
N THR A 17 -15.15 -5.79 -4.07
CA THR A 17 -14.19 -4.87 -4.69
C THR A 17 -13.26 -4.26 -3.66
N LEU A 18 -11.99 -4.11 -4.05
CA LEU A 18 -10.98 -3.36 -3.31
C LEU A 18 -10.63 -2.09 -4.08
N PHE A 19 -10.91 -0.93 -3.50
CA PHE A 19 -10.62 0.36 -4.11
C PHE A 19 -9.49 1.08 -3.37
N LEU A 20 -8.37 1.31 -4.05
CA LEU A 20 -7.23 2.07 -3.51
C LEU A 20 -7.52 3.57 -3.63
N TYR A 21 -7.90 4.21 -2.52
CA TYR A 21 -8.26 5.64 -2.53
C TYR A 21 -7.14 6.55 -2.05
N ARG A 22 -6.15 6.01 -1.33
CA ARG A 22 -5.02 6.79 -0.82
C ARG A 22 -3.75 5.95 -0.76
N VAL A 23 -2.64 6.58 -1.13
CA VAL A 23 -1.27 6.06 -0.98
C VAL A 23 -0.51 7.07 -0.13
N ALA A 24 0.08 6.61 0.97
CA ALA A 24 0.90 7.43 1.85
C ALA A 24 2.31 6.84 1.94
N VAL A 25 3.32 7.69 2.12
CA VAL A 25 4.69 7.23 2.38
C VAL A 25 4.81 6.93 3.87
N ASN A 26 5.34 5.76 4.19
CA ASN A 26 5.58 5.36 5.56
C ASN A 26 6.90 5.94 6.07
N GLU A 27 6.82 6.83 7.06
CA GLU A 27 7.98 7.58 7.58
C GLU A 27 8.91 6.75 8.46
N HIS A 28 8.46 5.60 8.97
CA HIS A 28 9.23 4.79 9.93
C HIS A 28 10.47 4.11 9.31
N LEU A 29 10.42 3.75 8.02
CA LEU A 29 11.54 3.07 7.35
C LEU A 29 12.50 4.04 6.63
N ARG A 30 12.24 5.34 6.70
CA ARG A 30 13.03 6.38 6.03
C ARG A 30 14.40 6.61 6.68
N ASN A 31 14.62 6.09 7.89
CA ASN A 31 15.77 6.45 8.72
C ASN A 31 16.82 5.33 8.89
N GLU A 32 16.74 4.24 8.12
CA GLU A 32 17.80 3.23 8.05
C GLU A 32 18.89 3.72 7.08
N PRO A 33 20.06 4.19 7.57
CA PRO A 33 21.10 4.73 6.70
C PRO A 33 21.77 3.58 5.95
N ARG A 34 21.48 3.45 4.66
CA ARG A 34 22.19 2.50 3.78
C ARG A 34 23.38 3.19 3.13
N ALA A 35 24.57 2.60 3.29
CA ALA A 35 25.82 3.16 2.78
C ALA A 35 25.95 3.12 1.25
N GLU A 36 25.17 2.28 0.56
CA GLU A 36 25.41 1.93 -0.85
C GLU A 36 24.20 2.11 -1.79
N ALA A 37 23.01 2.45 -1.29
CA ALA A 37 21.80 2.63 -2.10
C ALA A 37 20.82 3.62 -1.43
N PRO A 38 19.94 4.29 -2.21
CA PRO A 38 18.84 5.06 -1.63
C PRO A 38 17.97 4.15 -0.75
N PRO A 39 17.42 4.65 0.38
CA PRO A 39 16.52 3.86 1.22
C PRO A 39 15.26 3.46 0.43
N PRO A 40 14.68 2.28 0.71
CA PRO A 40 13.47 1.83 0.04
C PRO A 40 12.30 2.78 0.31
N LEU A 41 11.43 2.98 -0.68
CA LEU A 41 10.22 3.77 -0.51
C LEU A 41 9.16 2.88 0.14
N ALA A 42 9.03 2.99 1.47
CA ALA A 42 7.97 2.32 2.20
C ALA A 42 6.64 3.07 2.01
N LEU A 43 5.58 2.34 1.67
CA LEU A 43 4.25 2.86 1.41
C LEU A 43 3.22 2.21 2.33
N ASP A 44 2.23 3.02 2.71
CA ASP A 44 0.97 2.60 3.31
C ASP A 44 -0.14 2.77 2.25
N LEU A 45 -0.73 1.66 1.84
CA LEU A 45 -1.79 1.60 0.83
C LEU A 45 -3.14 1.48 1.52
N HIS A 46 -4.02 2.44 1.29
CA HIS A 46 -5.33 2.48 1.92
C HIS A 46 -6.43 2.01 0.96
N TYR A 47 -7.08 0.91 1.32
CA TYR A 47 -8.13 0.26 0.55
C TYR A 47 -9.50 0.47 1.19
N LEU A 48 -10.50 0.70 0.35
CA LEU A 48 -11.91 0.63 0.68
C LEU A 48 -12.46 -0.67 0.10
N LEU A 49 -12.82 -1.60 0.98
CA LEU A 49 -13.45 -2.87 0.63
C LEU A 49 -14.96 -2.68 0.59
N THR A 50 -15.60 -3.09 -0.50
CA THR A 50 -17.05 -3.00 -0.67
C THR A 50 -17.60 -4.34 -1.15
N VAL A 51 -18.74 -4.75 -0.59
CA VAL A 51 -19.46 -5.97 -0.97
C VAL A 51 -20.65 -5.62 -1.86
N TRP A 52 -20.85 -6.43 -2.89
CA TRP A 52 -21.95 -6.32 -3.85
C TRP A 52 -22.76 -7.61 -3.78
N ALA A 53 -24.01 -7.53 -3.32
CA ALA A 53 -24.97 -8.63 -3.32
C ALA A 53 -26.39 -8.12 -3.59
N GLU A 54 -27.32 -9.02 -3.88
CA GLU A 54 -28.74 -8.67 -4.09
C GLU A 54 -29.50 -8.54 -2.76
N ASN A 55 -29.07 -9.26 -1.72
CA ASN A 55 -29.72 -9.32 -0.41
C ASN A 55 -28.79 -8.80 0.69
N VAL A 56 -29.35 -8.13 1.70
CA VAL A 56 -28.61 -7.61 2.86
C VAL A 56 -27.96 -8.73 3.68
N ASP A 57 -28.64 -9.87 3.82
CA ASP A 57 -28.09 -11.04 4.54
C ASP A 57 -26.83 -11.58 3.84
N ASP A 58 -26.83 -11.62 2.51
CA ASP A 58 -25.67 -12.04 1.72
C ASP A 58 -24.56 -10.99 1.79
N GLU A 59 -24.88 -9.68 1.73
CA GLU A 59 -23.91 -8.60 1.92
C GLU A 59 -23.18 -8.76 3.26
N HIS A 60 -23.91 -8.97 4.36
CA HIS A 60 -23.33 -9.16 5.69
C HIS A 60 -22.55 -10.46 5.82
N ARG A 61 -23.05 -11.57 5.25
CA ARG A 61 -22.38 -12.87 5.31
C ARG A 61 -21.06 -12.86 4.56
N ILE A 62 -21.04 -12.27 3.35
CA ILE A 62 -19.82 -12.11 2.56
C ILE A 62 -18.86 -11.16 3.26
N MET A 63 -19.34 -10.03 3.78
CA MET A 63 -18.50 -9.09 4.54
C MET A 63 -17.82 -9.79 5.72
N ALA A 64 -18.58 -10.52 6.54
CA ALA A 64 -18.04 -11.24 7.68
C ALA A 64 -16.98 -12.28 7.26
N TRP A 65 -17.26 -13.04 6.20
CA TRP A 65 -16.31 -14.03 5.68
C TRP A 65 -15.01 -13.37 5.16
N VAL A 66 -15.12 -12.29 4.41
CA VAL A 66 -13.96 -11.55 3.89
C VAL A 66 -13.13 -10.95 5.01
N MET A 67 -13.78 -10.33 5.99
CA MET A 67 -13.09 -9.76 7.15
C MET A 67 -12.36 -10.84 7.96
N LEU A 68 -12.97 -12.02 8.14
CA LEU A 68 -12.33 -13.16 8.80
C LEU A 68 -11.12 -13.67 8.00
N GLN A 69 -11.26 -13.75 6.68
CA GLN A 69 -10.18 -14.23 5.80
C GLN A 69 -8.99 -13.26 5.82
N LEU A 70 -9.24 -11.96 5.75
CA LEU A 70 -8.22 -10.90 5.86
C LEU A 70 -7.57 -10.87 7.24
N HIS A 71 -8.35 -11.12 8.30
CA HIS A 71 -7.79 -11.18 9.65
C HIS A 71 -6.89 -12.40 9.85
N THR A 72 -7.27 -13.55 9.28
CA THR A 72 -6.50 -14.79 9.32
C THR A 72 -5.20 -14.68 8.51
N HIS A 73 -5.25 -14.02 7.34
CA HIS A 73 -4.12 -13.83 6.43
C HIS A 73 -3.66 -12.37 6.42
N ASN A 74 -3.47 -11.80 7.61
CA ASN A 74 -3.13 -10.38 7.76
C ASN A 74 -1.66 -10.05 7.43
N ALA A 75 -0.82 -11.06 7.26
CA ALA A 75 0.61 -10.90 7.03
C ALA A 75 0.96 -11.62 5.73
N LEU A 76 1.26 -10.83 4.70
CA LEU A 76 1.65 -11.33 3.39
C LEU A 76 3.18 -11.34 3.29
N SER A 77 3.74 -12.52 3.06
CA SER A 77 5.17 -12.69 2.81
C SER A 77 5.49 -12.44 1.35
N ALA A 78 6.77 -12.29 1.00
CA ALA A 78 7.22 -12.19 -0.39
C ALA A 78 6.69 -13.32 -1.31
N SER A 79 6.42 -14.51 -0.76
CA SER A 79 5.86 -15.65 -1.51
C SER A 79 4.38 -15.47 -1.87
N ASP A 80 3.65 -14.67 -1.09
CA ASP A 80 2.22 -14.38 -1.32
C ASP A 80 2.02 -13.21 -2.30
N LEU A 81 3.08 -12.43 -2.52
CA LEU A 81 3.07 -11.24 -3.36
C LEU A 81 3.46 -11.58 -4.81
N SER A 82 3.01 -10.73 -5.74
CA SER A 82 3.26 -10.94 -7.18
C SER A 82 4.77 -10.98 -7.49
N PRO A 83 5.25 -11.93 -8.31
CA PRO A 83 6.66 -12.05 -8.65
C PRO A 83 7.19 -10.88 -9.51
N VAL A 84 6.30 -9.99 -9.97
CA VAL A 84 6.66 -8.77 -10.70
C VAL A 84 7.33 -7.74 -9.78
N GLY A 85 7.05 -7.78 -8.48
CA GLY A 85 7.73 -6.93 -7.49
C GLY A 85 9.07 -7.52 -7.07
N VAL A 86 10.05 -6.65 -6.81
CA VAL A 86 11.33 -7.06 -6.20
C VAL A 86 11.18 -6.99 -4.69
N TRP A 87 10.49 -7.99 -4.15
CA TRP A 87 10.25 -8.15 -2.72
C TRP A 87 11.47 -8.74 -2.04
N ARG A 88 11.76 -8.30 -0.82
CA ARG A 88 12.82 -8.94 -0.04
C ARG A 88 12.32 -10.22 0.61
N PRO A 89 13.17 -11.25 0.80
CA PRO A 89 12.75 -12.49 1.46
C PRO A 89 12.22 -12.30 2.88
N ASP A 90 12.64 -11.23 3.56
CA ASP A 90 12.24 -10.81 4.90
C ASP A 90 11.12 -9.77 4.91
N GLU A 91 10.57 -9.40 3.75
CA GLU A 91 9.48 -8.42 3.65
C GLU A 91 8.15 -9.01 4.08
N LEU A 92 7.45 -8.29 4.96
CA LEU A 92 6.16 -8.68 5.50
C LEU A 92 5.18 -7.52 5.39
N VAL A 93 4.24 -7.61 4.45
CA VAL A 93 3.18 -6.62 4.29
C VAL A 93 2.05 -6.95 5.24
N GLN A 94 1.71 -6.00 6.11
CA GLN A 94 0.64 -6.19 7.10
C GLN A 94 -0.65 -5.49 6.67
N ILE A 95 -1.74 -6.26 6.60
CA ILE A 95 -3.08 -5.78 6.34
C ILE A 95 -3.79 -5.57 7.67
N VAL A 96 -4.17 -4.33 7.97
CA VAL A 96 -4.82 -3.95 9.23
C VAL A 96 -6.10 -3.19 8.93
N PRO A 97 -7.20 -3.43 9.68
CA PRO A 97 -8.37 -2.57 9.60
C PRO A 97 -7.98 -1.11 9.87
N ALA A 98 -8.42 -0.21 9.00
CA ALA A 98 -8.22 1.22 9.18
C ALA A 98 -9.51 1.84 9.69
N GLU A 99 -9.43 2.67 10.73
CA GLU A 99 -10.58 3.45 11.21
C GLU A 99 -10.60 4.80 10.50
N ILE A 100 -11.68 5.06 9.78
CA ILE A 100 -11.94 6.33 9.10
C ILE A 100 -13.31 6.82 9.52
N PRO A 101 -13.45 8.14 9.78
CA PRO A 101 -14.75 8.68 10.16
C PRO A 101 -15.76 8.41 9.06
N GLN A 102 -16.99 8.06 9.46
CA GLN A 102 -18.05 7.71 8.52
C GLN A 102 -18.34 8.83 7.51
N GLU A 103 -18.14 10.10 7.89
CA GLU A 103 -18.25 11.25 6.98
C GLU A 103 -17.30 11.17 5.79
N ASP A 104 -16.07 10.71 5.98
CA ASP A 104 -15.10 10.57 4.89
C ASP A 104 -15.51 9.44 3.95
N ILE A 105 -16.03 8.33 4.49
CA ILE A 105 -16.57 7.22 3.69
C ILE A 105 -17.75 7.72 2.85
N LEU A 106 -18.67 8.49 3.45
CA LEU A 106 -19.81 9.08 2.74
C LEU A 106 -19.35 10.06 1.64
N ARG A 107 -18.33 10.88 1.90
CA ARG A 107 -17.72 11.77 0.89
C ARG A 107 -17.09 10.99 -0.27
N MET A 108 -16.45 9.86 -0.01
CA MET A 108 -15.91 9.00 -1.07
C MET A 108 -17.04 8.44 -1.94
N TRP A 109 -18.13 7.98 -1.34
CA TRP A 109 -19.30 7.48 -2.07
C TRP A 109 -20.01 8.56 -2.90
N ASP A 110 -20.13 9.78 -2.36
CA ASP A 110 -20.68 10.92 -3.09
C ASP A 110 -19.80 11.28 -4.31
N ALA A 111 -18.48 11.29 -4.14
CA ALA A 111 -17.53 11.51 -5.22
C ALA A 111 -17.61 10.42 -6.31
N LEU A 112 -17.87 9.16 -5.92
CA LEU A 112 -18.08 8.04 -6.85
C LEU A 112 -19.44 8.10 -7.57
N ARG A 113 -20.37 8.97 -7.13
CA ARG A 113 -21.74 9.09 -7.66
C ARG A 113 -22.49 7.76 -7.72
N ARG A 114 -22.29 6.92 -6.70
CA ARG A 114 -22.90 5.59 -6.56
C ARG A 114 -23.69 5.51 -5.25
N PRO A 115 -24.72 4.66 -5.17
CA PRO A 115 -25.42 4.44 -3.91
C PRO A 115 -24.46 3.86 -2.88
N TYR A 116 -24.57 4.36 -1.65
CA TYR A 116 -23.81 3.86 -0.52
C TYR A 116 -24.04 2.36 -0.33
N ARG A 117 -22.96 1.61 -0.10
CA ARG A 117 -22.95 0.18 0.17
C ARG A 117 -22.17 -0.10 1.45
N PRO A 118 -22.40 -1.25 2.11
CA PRO A 118 -21.56 -1.65 3.24
C PRO A 118 -20.10 -1.73 2.80
N SER A 119 -19.26 -0.93 3.46
CA SER A 119 -17.83 -0.85 3.17
C SER A 119 -17.01 -0.85 4.45
N VAL A 120 -15.81 -1.42 4.36
CA VAL A 120 -14.81 -1.44 5.43
C VAL A 120 -13.46 -1.01 4.88
N THR A 121 -12.69 -0.28 5.68
CA THR A 121 -11.39 0.25 5.28
C THR A 121 -10.25 -0.59 5.82
N TYR A 122 -9.24 -0.82 4.99
CA TYR A 122 -8.03 -1.56 5.35
C TYR A 122 -6.80 -0.75 4.92
N VAL A 123 -5.71 -0.92 5.65
CA VAL A 123 -4.39 -0.39 5.28
C VAL A 123 -3.42 -1.55 5.14
N ALA A 124 -2.77 -1.64 3.98
CA ALA A 124 -1.61 -2.50 3.77
C ALA A 124 -0.36 -1.67 4.04
N ARG A 125 0.36 -2.00 5.11
CA ARG A 125 1.53 -1.25 5.58
C ARG A 125 2.83 -1.90 5.12
N VAL A 126 3.88 -1.09 5.08
CA VAL A 126 5.27 -1.54 4.85
C VAL A 126 5.46 -2.10 3.43
N VAL A 127 4.69 -1.60 2.46
CA VAL A 127 4.89 -1.98 1.05
C VAL A 127 6.13 -1.28 0.53
N CYS A 128 7.25 -1.99 0.36
CA CYS A 128 8.51 -1.37 -0.01
C CYS A 128 8.72 -1.40 -1.52
N ILE A 129 8.90 -0.23 -2.12
CA ILE A 129 9.36 -0.11 -3.50
C ILE A 129 10.85 0.18 -3.49
N ASP A 130 11.66 -0.80 -3.91
CA ASP A 130 13.10 -0.64 -4.01
C ASP A 130 13.49 -0.07 -5.39
N VAL A 131 14.52 0.78 -5.41
CA VAL A 131 15.05 1.35 -6.64
C VAL A 131 15.96 0.30 -7.27
N GLN A 132 15.58 -0.21 -8.44
CA GLN A 132 16.44 -1.11 -9.19
C GLN A 132 17.74 -0.40 -9.61
N GLY A 133 18.85 -0.78 -8.96
CA GLY A 133 20.18 -0.70 -9.54
C GLY A 133 21.08 0.46 -9.09
N LYS A 134 22.08 0.11 -8.27
CA LYS A 134 23.47 0.38 -8.60
C LYS A 134 24.30 -0.82 -8.12
N PRO A 135 25.18 -1.43 -8.94
CA PRO A 135 26.14 -2.39 -8.39
C PRO A 135 26.90 -1.67 -7.27
N ALA A 136 27.03 -2.32 -6.11
CA ALA A 136 27.84 -1.82 -5.00
C ALA A 136 29.18 -1.38 -5.58
N GLY A 137 29.48 -0.08 -5.50
CA GLY A 137 30.80 0.41 -5.86
C GLY A 137 31.81 -0.35 -5.00
N ARG A 138 32.92 -0.79 -5.60
CA ARG A 138 33.95 -1.54 -4.86
C ARG A 138 34.29 -0.78 -3.56
N PRO A 139 34.45 -1.46 -2.41
CA PRO A 139 34.83 -0.80 -1.17
C PRO A 139 36.05 0.09 -1.40
N VAL A 140 36.05 1.30 -0.86
CA VAL A 140 37.22 2.18 -0.94
C VAL A 140 38.30 1.60 -0.03
N VAL A 141 39.20 0.79 -0.62
CA VAL A 141 40.28 0.09 0.11
C VAL A 141 41.43 1.04 0.49
N ALA A 142 41.50 2.23 -0.11
CA ALA A 142 42.53 3.23 0.23
C ALA A 142 42.02 4.67 0.06
N ARG A 143 42.26 5.51 1.07
CA ARG A 143 42.21 6.97 0.95
C ARG A 143 43.63 7.50 0.99
N ARG A 144 44.10 8.11 -0.10
CA ARG A 144 45.35 8.88 -0.11
C ARG A 144 44.99 10.32 0.21
N PHE A 145 45.39 10.79 1.38
CA PHE A 145 45.30 12.19 1.75
C PHE A 145 46.62 12.85 1.36
N ASP A 146 46.63 13.59 0.25
CA ASP A 146 47.76 14.47 -0.07
C ASP A 146 47.50 15.81 0.62
N PHE A 147 48.27 16.09 1.68
CA PHE A 147 48.35 17.42 2.27
C PHE A 147 49.32 18.24 1.42
N THR A 148 48.81 19.25 0.72
CA THR A 148 49.65 20.33 0.16
C THR A 148 49.72 21.43 1.21
N ASP A 149 50.91 21.64 1.76
CA ASP A 149 51.22 22.74 2.68
C ASP A 149 51.72 23.94 1.87
N GLU A 150 50.88 24.42 0.95
CA GLU A 150 51.11 25.72 0.28
C GLU A 150 50.03 26.71 0.74
N VAL A 151 50.37 27.47 1.78
CA VAL A 151 49.69 28.72 2.09
C VAL A 151 50.29 29.80 1.20
N PRO A 152 49.54 30.40 0.26
CA PRO A 152 50.06 31.51 -0.53
C PRO A 152 50.29 32.71 0.40
N ARG A 153 51.56 33.05 0.63
CA ARG A 153 51.90 34.31 1.30
C ARG A 153 51.64 35.47 0.36
N ARG A 154 50.91 36.45 0.89
CA ARG A 154 50.58 37.72 0.26
C ARG A 154 51.77 38.69 0.32
#